data_AF-A0A929QZD8-F1
#
_entry.id   AF-A0A929QZD8-F1
#
_cell.length_a   1.000
_cell.length_b   1.000
_cell.length_c   1.000
_cell.angle_alpha   90.00
_cell.angle_beta   90.00
_cell.angle_gamma   90.00
#
_symmetry.space_group_name_H-M   'P 1'
#
loop_
_entity.id
_entity.type
_entity.pdbx_description
1 polymer ?
#
loop_
_entity_poly.entity_id
_entity_poly.type
_entity_poly.pdbx_seq_one_letter_code
_entity_poly.pdbx_strand_id
1 'polypeptide(L)'
;PRVLGMYENYPFWFTMLTKLGFRVMISGRSNHALFEGGMESIPSENVCYPAKLVHGHIEALLKKGVTNIFYPCVAFEQGGGGADNCFNCPVVATYPEVIRNNMERLSDPGVRFISPFVNFSNREYLPAHLVGAFKEHGYDIPLEEMEAALDAAWEEDAAVKAEIRQKGRESLEWMRAHGVRGIVLAGRPYHLDPEINHGIPEVIVGLGMAVLTEDSVIDDRLERPLRVRDQWTYHSRLYEAAARVGDEPDLEMVQLNSFGCGVDAITADQVQEILEGRGDVHTVLKIDEVSNLGAARIRLRSLEAAVAERCAPAPRAAEAEAVREGTASEAAGREEAEAAAREGTASEAAAQEGAAPASSTALVSAAVDTALHEDPASAAAREERAGARAGHIEVRASFTKEMREAGYEILAPQMSPIHFRFLAPLLARSGLRVRLLERTSRRSTETGLKYVNNDSCYPAI
;
A
#
# COMPACT_ATOMS: atom_id res chain seq x y z
N PRO A 1 1.45 16.36 -14.12
CA PRO A 1 2.42 16.56 -13.01
C PRO A 1 3.25 15.27 -12.84
N ARG A 2 4.51 15.35 -12.41
CA ARG A 2 5.39 14.19 -12.17
C ARG A 2 5.17 13.67 -10.74
N VAL A 3 4.10 12.90 -10.52
CA VAL A 3 3.59 12.58 -9.17
C VAL A 3 2.95 11.20 -9.12
N LEU A 4 3.00 10.53 -7.97
CA LEU A 4 2.22 9.32 -7.66
C LEU A 4 2.17 8.31 -8.84
N GLY A 5 0.97 7.90 -9.27
CA GLY A 5 0.78 6.93 -10.36
C GLY A 5 1.26 7.39 -11.74
N MET A 6 1.67 8.66 -11.92
CA MET A 6 2.32 9.08 -13.16
C MET A 6 3.68 8.41 -13.35
N TYR A 7 4.35 7.97 -12.27
CA TYR A 7 5.58 7.20 -12.42
C TYR A 7 5.36 5.83 -13.06
N GLU A 8 4.15 5.27 -12.96
CA GLU A 8 3.77 4.03 -13.67
C GLU A 8 3.21 4.36 -15.06
N ASN A 9 2.19 5.23 -15.11
CA ASN A 9 1.32 5.37 -16.27
C ASN A 9 1.77 6.47 -17.25
N TYR A 10 2.93 7.10 -17.05
CA TYR A 10 3.37 8.20 -17.92
C TYR A 10 3.53 7.82 -19.39
N PRO A 11 4.14 6.67 -19.77
CA PRO A 11 4.24 6.28 -21.18
C PRO A 11 2.87 6.21 -21.87
N PHE A 12 1.88 5.63 -21.19
CA PHE A 12 0.50 5.59 -21.65
C PHE A 12 -0.06 7.01 -21.87
N TRP A 13 -0.02 7.86 -20.84
CA TRP A 13 -0.60 9.20 -20.90
C TRP A 13 0.12 10.10 -21.90
N PHE A 14 1.45 10.01 -21.98
CA PHE A 14 2.26 10.76 -22.92
C PHE A 14 1.89 10.42 -24.36
N THR A 15 1.79 9.13 -24.67
CA THR A 15 1.46 8.66 -26.02
C THR A 15 0.06 9.05 -26.42
N MET A 16 -0.95 8.80 -25.57
CA MET A 16 -2.33 9.19 -25.86
C MET A 16 -2.44 10.70 -26.12
N LEU A 17 -1.94 11.55 -25.22
CA LEU A 17 -2.04 13.00 -25.37
C LEU A 17 -1.28 13.52 -26.59
N THR A 18 -0.11 12.94 -26.88
CA THR A 18 0.69 13.33 -28.06
C THR A 18 -0.01 12.92 -29.36
N LYS A 19 -0.65 11.75 -29.41
CA LYS A 19 -1.42 11.29 -30.58
C LYS A 19 -2.63 12.18 -30.87
N LEU A 20 -3.25 12.71 -29.83
CA LEU A 20 -4.32 13.72 -29.91
C LEU A 20 -3.80 15.14 -30.24
N GLY A 21 -2.50 15.30 -30.53
CA GLY A 21 -1.91 16.58 -30.94
C GLY A 21 -1.56 17.53 -29.79
N PHE A 22 -1.66 17.11 -28.53
CA PHE A 22 -1.24 17.94 -27.41
C PHE A 22 0.29 17.95 -27.26
N ARG A 23 0.83 19.13 -26.94
CA ARG A 23 2.21 19.23 -26.44
C ARG A 23 2.24 18.84 -24.97
N VAL A 24 2.79 17.66 -24.69
CA VAL A 24 2.88 17.13 -23.32
C VAL A 24 4.14 17.65 -22.63
N MET A 25 3.99 18.10 -21.38
CA MET A 25 5.11 18.50 -20.51
C MET A 25 4.88 17.93 -19.11
N ILE A 26 5.98 17.66 -18.40
CA ILE A 26 5.96 17.24 -17.00
C ILE A 26 6.52 18.34 -16.11
N SER A 27 6.12 18.36 -14.84
CA SER A 27 6.76 19.20 -13.85
C SER A 27 8.23 18.79 -13.65
N GLY A 28 9.00 19.66 -13.00
CA GLY A 28 10.40 19.42 -12.70
C GLY A 28 10.61 18.20 -11.80
N ARG A 29 11.87 17.90 -11.49
CA ARG A 29 12.18 16.93 -10.42
C ARG A 29 11.73 17.50 -9.08
N SER A 30 11.26 16.62 -8.19
CA SER A 30 10.95 16.96 -6.81
C SER A 30 12.21 17.44 -6.10
N ASN A 31 12.02 18.36 -5.14
CA ASN A 31 13.00 18.81 -4.17
C ASN A 31 12.26 19.50 -3.03
N HIS A 32 12.96 19.72 -1.92
CA HIS A 32 12.39 20.37 -0.74
C HIS A 32 11.74 21.74 -1.02
N ALA A 33 12.34 22.57 -1.88
CA ALA A 33 11.78 23.89 -2.22
C ALA A 33 10.45 23.78 -3.00
N LEU A 34 10.31 22.75 -3.85
CA LEU A 34 9.05 22.44 -4.53
C LEU A 34 7.99 22.00 -3.52
N PHE A 35 8.37 21.14 -2.56
CA PHE A 35 7.48 20.72 -1.47
C PHE A 35 6.97 21.90 -0.66
N GLU A 36 7.87 22.75 -0.16
CA GLU A 36 7.52 23.97 0.60
C GLU A 36 6.55 24.87 -0.16
N GLY A 37 6.75 25.00 -1.47
CA GLY A 37 5.89 25.83 -2.33
C GLY A 37 4.44 25.37 -2.41
N GLY A 38 4.12 24.12 -2.08
CA GLY A 38 2.75 23.58 -2.08
C GLY A 38 2.13 23.38 -0.69
N MET A 39 2.92 23.61 0.37
CA MET A 39 2.61 23.17 1.73
C MET A 39 1.29 23.74 2.28
N GLU A 40 0.97 24.99 1.95
CA GLU A 40 -0.23 25.70 2.43
C GLU A 40 -1.55 25.02 2.01
N SER A 41 -1.53 24.21 0.94
CA SER A 41 -2.73 23.55 0.41
C SER A 41 -2.87 22.09 0.84
N ILE A 42 -1.94 21.56 1.64
CA ILE A 42 -1.98 20.16 2.10
C ILE A 42 -3.01 20.03 3.24
N PRO A 43 -4.06 19.21 3.09
CA PRO A 43 -5.15 19.14 4.07
C PRO A 43 -4.85 18.26 5.28
N SER A 44 -3.82 17.41 5.22
CA SER A 44 -3.51 16.44 6.27
C SER A 44 -2.02 16.21 6.38
N GLU A 45 -1.48 16.40 7.58
CA GLU A 45 -0.07 16.10 7.88
C GLU A 45 0.25 14.61 7.83
N ASN A 46 -0.74 13.77 8.08
CA ASN A 46 -0.57 12.31 8.14
C ASN A 46 -0.63 11.66 6.75
N VAL A 47 -0.85 12.43 5.68
CA VAL A 47 -0.80 11.87 4.32
C VAL A 47 0.65 11.60 3.92
N CYS A 48 0.89 10.54 3.16
CA CYS A 48 2.24 10.16 2.77
C CYS A 48 2.94 11.29 1.98
N TYR A 49 4.25 11.43 2.20
CA TYR A 49 5.07 12.46 1.57
C TYR A 49 4.94 12.57 0.03
N PRO A 50 4.85 11.46 -0.73
CA PRO A 50 4.61 11.51 -2.18
C PRO A 50 3.32 12.23 -2.58
N ALA A 51 2.29 12.17 -1.74
CA ALA A 51 1.03 12.85 -1.96
C ALA A 51 1.16 14.35 -1.65
N LYS A 52 1.85 14.69 -0.56
CA LYS A 52 2.18 16.08 -0.21
C LYS A 52 2.90 16.80 -1.37
N LEU A 53 3.86 16.13 -2.02
CA LEU A 53 4.59 16.66 -3.18
C LEU A 53 3.70 17.07 -4.36
N VAL A 54 2.52 16.47 -4.51
CA VAL A 54 1.60 16.78 -5.61
C VAL A 54 1.24 18.26 -5.62
N HIS A 55 0.98 18.83 -4.44
CA HIS A 55 0.63 20.24 -4.28
C HIS A 55 1.72 21.16 -4.85
N GLY A 56 2.98 20.87 -4.49
CA GLY A 56 4.14 21.60 -4.99
C GLY A 56 4.32 21.48 -6.51
N HIS A 57 4.06 20.29 -7.07
CA HIS A 57 4.16 20.06 -8.51
C HIS A 57 3.10 20.82 -9.31
N ILE A 58 1.87 20.88 -8.82
CA ILE A 58 0.79 21.64 -9.45
C ILE A 58 1.09 23.13 -9.39
N GLU A 59 1.50 23.62 -8.22
CA GLU A 59 1.86 25.03 -8.01
C GLU A 59 3.03 25.46 -8.91
N ALA A 60 4.05 24.61 -9.05
CA ALA A 60 5.19 24.83 -9.93
C ALA A 60 4.79 24.90 -11.41
N LEU A 61 3.78 24.14 -11.85
CA LEU A 61 3.24 24.21 -13.22
C LEU A 61 2.48 25.53 -13.44
N LEU A 62 1.62 25.90 -12.50
CA LEU A 62 0.85 27.14 -12.57
C LEU A 62 1.75 28.38 -12.56
N LYS A 63 2.81 28.39 -11.73
CA LYS A 63 3.84 29.46 -11.71
C LYS A 63 4.58 29.61 -13.05
N LYS A 64 4.70 28.53 -13.83
CA LYS A 64 5.28 28.55 -15.18
C LYS A 64 4.28 28.94 -16.28
N GLY A 65 3.04 29.28 -15.91
CA GLY A 65 1.98 29.63 -16.86
C GLY A 65 1.37 28.42 -17.56
N VAL A 66 1.60 27.19 -17.07
CA VAL A 66 0.93 25.99 -17.60
C VAL A 66 -0.45 25.90 -16.97
N THR A 67 -1.46 26.32 -17.72
CA THR A 67 -2.84 26.42 -17.22
C THR A 67 -3.71 25.22 -17.59
N ASN A 68 -3.30 24.36 -18.52
CA ASN A 68 -3.98 23.09 -18.81
C ASN A 68 -3.22 21.95 -18.12
N ILE A 69 -3.80 21.39 -17.06
CA ILE A 69 -3.18 20.36 -16.24
C ILE A 69 -4.02 19.10 -16.33
N PHE A 70 -3.42 18.02 -16.83
CA PHE A 70 -4.03 16.69 -16.84
C PHE A 70 -3.49 15.87 -15.67
N TYR A 71 -4.39 15.39 -14.82
CA TYR A 71 -4.07 14.53 -13.68
C TYR A 71 -5.28 13.65 -13.30
N PRO A 72 -5.39 12.41 -13.84
CA PRO A 72 -6.57 11.56 -13.70
C PRO A 72 -6.62 10.80 -12.36
N CYS A 73 -7.83 10.48 -11.93
CA CYS A 73 -8.16 9.65 -10.77
C CYS A 73 -8.21 8.17 -11.21
N VAL A 74 -7.12 7.43 -11.04
CA VAL A 74 -7.04 6.03 -11.52
C VAL A 74 -7.41 5.06 -10.41
N ALA A 75 -8.66 4.59 -10.37
CA ALA A 75 -9.12 3.68 -9.32
C ALA A 75 -8.66 2.23 -9.54
N PHE A 76 -8.68 1.80 -10.80
CA PHE A 76 -8.34 0.44 -11.21
C PHE A 76 -7.21 0.49 -12.24
N GLU A 77 -6.16 -0.27 -12.00
CA GLU A 77 -5.09 -0.55 -12.95
C GLU A 77 -5.48 -1.72 -13.88
N GLN A 78 -4.55 -2.11 -14.74
CA GLN A 78 -4.67 -3.37 -15.48
C GLN A 78 -4.59 -4.55 -14.51
N GLY A 79 -5.52 -5.50 -14.60
CA GLY A 79 -5.53 -6.71 -13.78
C GLY A 79 -4.33 -7.62 -14.10
N GLY A 80 -3.77 -8.22 -13.05
CA GLY A 80 -2.73 -9.26 -13.14
C GLY A 80 -3.29 -10.67 -12.96
N GLY A 81 -2.50 -11.69 -13.29
CA GLY A 81 -2.89 -13.08 -13.09
C GLY A 81 -2.97 -13.43 -11.60
N GLY A 82 -4.12 -13.93 -11.15
CA GLY A 82 -4.29 -14.53 -9.82
C GLY A 82 -4.70 -13.60 -8.68
N ALA A 83 -4.61 -12.27 -8.84
CA ALA A 83 -5.07 -11.32 -7.82
C ALA A 83 -6.61 -11.22 -7.75
N ASP A 84 -7.16 -10.94 -6.58
CA ASP A 84 -8.60 -10.75 -6.35
C ASP A 84 -9.14 -9.46 -6.99
N ASN A 85 -8.28 -8.46 -7.13
CA ASN A 85 -8.61 -7.17 -7.75
C ASN A 85 -7.35 -6.41 -8.21
N CYS A 86 -7.55 -5.23 -8.80
CA CYS A 86 -6.50 -4.39 -9.36
C CYS A 86 -6.63 -2.92 -8.94
N PHE A 87 -7.02 -2.68 -7.69
CA PHE A 87 -7.17 -1.33 -7.17
C PHE A 87 -5.82 -0.61 -7.02
N ASN A 88 -5.84 0.70 -7.25
CA ASN A 88 -4.85 1.59 -6.66
C ASN A 88 -5.18 1.85 -5.19
N CYS A 89 -4.18 2.29 -4.41
CA CYS A 89 -4.47 2.75 -3.06
C CYS A 89 -5.39 3.99 -3.08
N PRO A 90 -6.18 4.24 -2.03
CA PRO A 90 -7.13 5.36 -2.02
C PRO A 90 -6.50 6.72 -2.32
N VAL A 91 -5.24 6.92 -1.89
CA VAL A 91 -4.49 8.14 -2.20
C VAL A 91 -4.26 8.27 -3.70
N VAL A 92 -3.61 7.29 -4.34
CA VAL A 92 -3.34 7.33 -5.80
C VAL A 92 -4.63 7.41 -6.60
N ALA A 93 -5.68 6.71 -6.17
CA ALA A 93 -6.94 6.62 -6.87
C ALA A 93 -7.69 7.96 -6.98
N THR A 94 -7.61 8.82 -5.96
CA THR A 94 -8.47 10.02 -5.87
C THR A 94 -7.76 11.31 -5.49
N TYR A 95 -6.43 11.32 -5.38
CA TYR A 95 -5.71 12.56 -5.02
C TYR A 95 -5.98 13.77 -5.91
N PRO A 96 -6.26 13.64 -7.23
CA PRO A 96 -6.66 14.80 -8.02
C PRO A 96 -7.89 15.53 -7.46
N GLU A 97 -8.84 14.83 -6.81
CA GLU A 97 -9.98 15.44 -6.13
C GLU A 97 -9.54 16.28 -4.93
N VAL A 98 -8.56 15.80 -4.16
CA VAL A 98 -7.98 16.56 -3.04
C VAL A 98 -7.36 17.84 -3.56
N ILE A 99 -6.57 17.74 -4.63
CA ILE A 99 -5.95 18.89 -5.29
C ILE A 99 -6.99 19.88 -5.79
N ARG A 100 -8.04 19.42 -6.48
CA ARG A 100 -9.11 20.29 -7.01
C ARG A 100 -9.79 21.09 -5.90
N ASN A 101 -10.01 20.48 -4.74
CA ASN A 101 -10.76 21.09 -3.65
C ASN A 101 -9.90 21.95 -2.70
N ASN A 102 -8.58 21.77 -2.67
CA ASN A 102 -7.69 22.47 -1.73
C ASN A 102 -6.78 23.52 -2.39
N MET A 103 -6.63 23.52 -3.72
CA MET A 103 -5.81 24.51 -4.42
C MET A 103 -6.68 25.56 -5.12
N GLU A 104 -6.90 26.70 -4.46
CA GLU A 104 -7.76 27.79 -4.95
C GLU A 104 -7.39 28.26 -6.37
N ARG A 105 -6.10 28.31 -6.70
CA ARG A 105 -5.59 28.72 -8.02
C ARG A 105 -6.09 27.86 -9.19
N LEU A 106 -6.58 26.64 -8.93
CA LEU A 106 -7.20 25.82 -9.97
C LEU A 106 -8.57 26.34 -10.42
N SER A 107 -9.17 27.24 -9.63
CA SER A 107 -10.40 27.95 -9.98
C SER A 107 -10.14 29.27 -10.72
N ASP A 108 -8.87 29.66 -10.92
CA ASP A 108 -8.53 30.90 -11.64
C ASP A 108 -9.05 30.86 -13.09
N PRO A 109 -9.57 31.98 -13.62
CA PRO A 109 -10.02 32.04 -15.01
C PRO A 109 -8.91 31.62 -15.99
N GLY A 110 -9.22 30.64 -16.84
CA GLY A 110 -8.31 30.13 -17.86
C GLY A 110 -7.45 28.94 -17.43
N VAL A 111 -7.54 28.50 -16.18
CA VAL A 111 -6.99 27.22 -15.72
C VAL A 111 -7.99 26.09 -15.99
N ARG A 112 -7.51 25.00 -16.59
CA ARG A 112 -8.25 23.76 -16.84
C ARG A 112 -7.55 22.62 -16.13
N PHE A 113 -8.20 22.10 -15.08
CA PHE A 113 -7.71 20.95 -14.32
C PHE A 113 -8.49 19.68 -14.72
N ILE A 114 -7.95 18.95 -15.69
CA ILE A 114 -8.57 17.77 -16.31
C ILE A 114 -8.22 16.55 -15.50
N SER A 115 -9.20 16.00 -14.78
CA SER A 115 -8.99 14.97 -13.76
C SER A 115 -10.09 13.90 -13.77
N PRO A 116 -10.24 13.17 -14.90
CA PRO A 116 -11.29 12.15 -15.05
C PRO A 116 -11.05 10.95 -14.15
N PHE A 117 -12.13 10.23 -13.82
CA PHE A 117 -12.06 8.93 -13.16
C PHE A 117 -11.77 7.83 -14.18
N VAL A 118 -10.66 7.15 -14.02
CA VAL A 118 -10.14 6.16 -14.97
C VAL A 118 -10.23 4.77 -14.38
N ASN A 119 -10.69 3.85 -15.22
CA ASN A 119 -10.67 2.42 -14.97
C ASN A 119 -9.91 1.72 -16.10
N PHE A 120 -8.64 1.37 -15.86
CA PHE A 120 -7.81 0.68 -16.85
C PHE A 120 -8.18 -0.80 -17.04
N SER A 121 -8.94 -1.39 -16.11
CA SER A 121 -9.46 -2.75 -16.26
C SER A 121 -10.60 -2.85 -17.30
N ASN A 122 -11.22 -1.72 -17.67
CA ASN A 122 -12.31 -1.66 -18.65
C ASN A 122 -11.91 -0.85 -19.90
N ARG A 123 -11.27 -1.54 -20.86
CA ARG A 123 -10.78 -0.92 -22.09
C ARG A 123 -11.88 -0.39 -23.01
N GLU A 124 -13.03 -1.05 -23.06
CA GLU A 124 -14.15 -0.66 -23.94
C GLU A 124 -14.85 0.63 -23.47
N TYR A 125 -14.91 0.85 -22.16
CA TYR A 125 -15.51 2.04 -21.57
C TYR A 125 -14.65 3.30 -21.75
N LEU A 126 -13.33 3.15 -21.71
CA LEU A 126 -12.39 4.24 -21.54
C LEU A 126 -12.43 5.31 -22.66
N PRO A 127 -12.53 4.96 -23.96
CA PRO A 127 -12.55 5.96 -25.03
C PRO A 127 -13.72 6.94 -24.92
N ALA A 128 -14.95 6.40 -24.81
CA ALA A 128 -16.15 7.23 -24.70
C ALA A 128 -16.14 8.08 -23.43
N HIS A 129 -15.63 7.54 -22.33
CA HIS A 129 -15.49 8.30 -21.07
C HIS A 129 -14.51 9.47 -21.21
N LEU A 130 -13.33 9.24 -21.79
CA LEU A 130 -12.32 10.28 -21.96
C LEU A 130 -12.77 11.35 -22.95
N VAL A 131 -13.46 10.99 -24.05
CA VAL A 131 -14.09 11.99 -24.94
C VAL A 131 -15.02 12.90 -24.16
N GLY A 132 -15.89 12.33 -23.31
CA GLY A 132 -16.78 13.09 -22.44
C GLY A 132 -16.02 14.04 -21.50
N ALA A 133 -15.00 13.53 -20.80
CA ALA A 133 -14.21 14.33 -19.87
C ALA A 133 -13.44 15.48 -20.55
N PHE A 134 -12.86 15.25 -21.72
CA PHE A 134 -12.17 16.30 -22.47
C PHE A 134 -13.14 17.35 -23.03
N LYS A 135 -14.35 16.93 -23.42
CA LYS A 135 -15.41 17.82 -23.88
C LYS A 135 -15.87 18.81 -22.82
N GLU A 136 -15.93 18.41 -21.56
CA GLU A 136 -16.23 19.32 -20.43
C GLU A 136 -15.22 20.49 -20.32
N HIS A 137 -14.01 20.29 -20.85
CA HIS A 137 -12.96 21.30 -20.88
C HIS A 137 -12.80 22.02 -22.23
N GLY A 138 -13.73 21.78 -23.18
CA GLY A 138 -13.80 22.46 -24.47
C GLY A 138 -12.98 21.80 -25.59
N TYR A 139 -12.58 20.54 -25.42
CA TYR A 139 -11.91 19.77 -26.48
C TYR A 139 -12.92 18.83 -27.16
N ASP A 140 -13.16 19.03 -28.45
CA ASP A 140 -14.04 18.18 -29.26
C ASP A 140 -13.21 17.13 -29.99
N ILE A 141 -13.01 15.98 -29.32
CA ILE A 141 -12.20 14.87 -29.82
C ILE A 141 -13.16 13.80 -30.36
N PRO A 142 -13.08 13.43 -31.66
CA PRO A 142 -13.84 12.32 -32.21
C PRO A 142 -13.54 11.01 -31.49
N LEU A 143 -14.55 10.16 -31.31
CA LEU A 143 -14.39 8.87 -30.64
C LEU A 143 -13.32 7.99 -31.32
N GLU A 144 -13.35 7.91 -32.65
CA GLU A 144 -12.37 7.15 -33.44
C GLU A 144 -10.92 7.65 -33.22
N GLU A 145 -10.74 8.95 -33.03
CA GLU A 145 -9.43 9.54 -32.76
C GLU A 145 -8.94 9.19 -31.35
N MET A 146 -9.83 9.22 -30.36
CA MET A 146 -9.52 8.77 -28.99
C MET A 146 -9.21 7.27 -28.94
N GLU A 147 -9.97 6.44 -29.63
CA GLU A 147 -9.72 4.99 -29.73
C GLU A 147 -8.33 4.72 -30.30
N ALA A 148 -8.00 5.32 -31.45
CA ALA A 148 -6.69 5.16 -32.07
C ALA A 148 -5.53 5.67 -31.17
N ALA A 149 -5.75 6.76 -30.42
CA ALA A 149 -4.77 7.28 -29.48
C ALA A 149 -4.56 6.35 -28.27
N LEU A 150 -5.63 5.73 -27.76
CA LEU A 150 -5.58 4.80 -26.65
C LEU A 150 -4.95 3.46 -27.06
N ASP A 151 -5.24 2.96 -28.26
CA ASP A 151 -4.59 1.74 -28.79
C ASP A 151 -3.07 1.92 -28.85
N ALA A 152 -2.60 3.04 -29.41
CA ALA A 152 -1.17 3.37 -29.42
C ALA A 152 -0.58 3.51 -28.00
N ALA A 153 -1.37 4.05 -27.05
CA ALA A 153 -0.93 4.18 -25.66
C ALA A 153 -0.81 2.83 -24.95
N TRP A 154 -1.71 1.87 -25.23
CA TRP A 154 -1.63 0.50 -24.71
C TRP A 154 -0.43 -0.25 -25.29
N GLU A 155 -0.15 -0.09 -26.58
CA GLU A 155 1.02 -0.67 -27.22
C GLU A 155 2.32 -0.15 -26.59
N GLU A 156 2.43 1.16 -26.38
CA GLU A 156 3.61 1.77 -25.74
C GLU A 156 3.76 1.31 -24.29
N ASP A 157 2.68 1.28 -23.50
CA ASP A 157 2.71 0.80 -22.12
C ASP A 157 3.19 -0.67 -22.03
N ALA A 158 2.68 -1.52 -22.93
CA ALA A 158 3.11 -2.92 -23.01
C ALA A 158 4.58 -3.04 -23.44
N ALA A 159 5.04 -2.21 -24.39
CA ALA A 159 6.42 -2.19 -24.86
C ALA A 159 7.39 -1.78 -23.74
N VAL A 160 7.10 -0.72 -23.00
CA VAL A 160 7.92 -0.26 -21.86
C VAL A 160 7.98 -1.34 -20.77
N LYS A 161 6.85 -1.95 -20.41
CA LYS A 161 6.82 -3.05 -19.43
C LYS A 161 7.60 -4.28 -19.90
N ALA A 162 7.60 -4.57 -21.20
CA ALA A 162 8.41 -5.64 -21.77
C ALA A 162 9.91 -5.31 -21.71
N GLU A 163 10.29 -4.06 -21.99
CA GLU A 163 11.67 -3.57 -21.88
C GLU A 163 12.19 -3.68 -20.44
N ILE A 164 11.39 -3.27 -19.45
CA ILE A 164 11.74 -3.37 -18.02
C ILE A 164 12.03 -4.83 -17.64
N ARG A 165 11.15 -5.76 -18.03
CA ARG A 165 11.34 -7.21 -17.78
C ARG A 165 12.56 -7.78 -18.50
N GLN A 166 12.81 -7.33 -19.72
CA GLN A 166 13.99 -7.73 -20.48
C GLN A 166 15.28 -7.24 -19.79
N LYS A 167 15.29 -5.99 -19.34
CA LYS A 167 16.41 -5.42 -18.59
C LYS A 167 16.62 -6.13 -17.24
N GLY A 168 15.53 -6.53 -16.58
CA GLY A 168 15.59 -7.35 -15.37
C GLY A 168 16.30 -8.68 -15.62
N ARG A 169 15.93 -9.42 -16.67
CA ARG A 169 16.60 -10.68 -17.06
C ARG A 169 18.09 -10.47 -17.35
N GLU A 170 18.43 -9.47 -18.15
CA GLU A 170 19.83 -9.13 -18.45
C GLU A 170 20.63 -8.80 -17.18
N SER A 171 20.01 -8.11 -16.24
CA SER A 171 20.65 -7.72 -14.97
C SER A 171 20.89 -8.93 -14.08
N LEU A 172 19.93 -9.87 -13.99
CA LEU A 172 20.09 -11.13 -13.26
C LEU A 172 21.19 -12.02 -13.87
N GLU A 173 21.26 -12.11 -15.20
CA GLU A 173 22.34 -12.84 -15.88
C GLU A 173 23.71 -12.20 -15.63
N TRP A 174 23.78 -10.87 -15.73
CA TRP A 174 25.00 -10.12 -15.44
C TRP A 174 25.47 -10.32 -14.00
N MET A 175 24.55 -10.24 -13.03
CA MET A 175 24.83 -10.48 -11.62
C MET A 175 25.47 -11.85 -11.38
N ARG A 176 24.85 -12.92 -11.90
CA ARG A 176 25.35 -14.30 -11.78
C ARG A 176 26.72 -14.46 -12.43
N ALA A 177 26.93 -13.86 -13.61
CA ALA A 177 28.21 -13.92 -14.32
C ALA A 177 29.35 -13.22 -13.57
N HIS A 178 29.05 -12.22 -12.73
CA HIS A 178 30.04 -11.43 -11.99
C HIS A 178 30.10 -11.76 -10.49
N GLY A 179 29.27 -12.70 -10.01
CA GLY A 179 29.16 -13.02 -8.58
C GLY A 179 28.65 -11.84 -7.74
N VAL A 180 27.84 -10.96 -8.33
CA VAL A 180 27.27 -9.78 -7.66
C VAL A 180 25.86 -10.10 -7.17
N ARG A 181 25.57 -9.78 -5.92
CA ARG A 181 24.23 -9.94 -5.33
C ARG A 181 23.35 -8.75 -5.66
N GLY A 182 22.04 -8.97 -5.73
CA GLY A 182 21.07 -7.95 -6.07
C GLY A 182 20.10 -7.68 -4.95
N ILE A 183 19.75 -6.41 -4.77
CA ILE A 183 18.63 -5.98 -3.94
C ILE A 183 17.45 -5.68 -4.87
N VAL A 184 16.34 -6.38 -4.68
CA VAL A 184 15.04 -5.93 -5.17
C VAL A 184 14.55 -4.83 -4.23
N LEU A 185 14.73 -3.59 -4.65
CA LEU A 185 14.31 -2.41 -3.89
C LEU A 185 12.82 -2.18 -4.16
N ALA A 186 12.00 -2.72 -3.28
CA ALA A 186 10.58 -2.81 -3.48
C ALA A 186 9.81 -1.68 -2.81
N GLY A 187 8.68 -1.25 -3.37
CA GLY A 187 7.88 -0.14 -2.89
C GLY A 187 6.70 0.17 -3.81
N ARG A 188 6.69 1.38 -4.38
CA ARG A 188 5.66 1.90 -5.28
C ARG A 188 6.33 2.63 -6.45
N PRO A 189 5.63 2.81 -7.58
CA PRO A 189 6.20 3.52 -8.74
C PRO A 189 6.76 4.90 -8.39
N TYR A 190 6.12 5.62 -7.47
CA TYR A 190 6.58 6.95 -7.06
C TYR A 190 7.85 6.95 -6.19
N HIS A 191 8.30 5.81 -5.68
CA HIS A 191 9.62 5.71 -5.04
C HIS A 191 10.78 5.81 -6.04
N LEU A 192 10.50 5.85 -7.34
CA LEU A 192 11.52 6.22 -8.34
C LEU A 192 11.94 7.70 -8.26
N ASP A 193 11.17 8.54 -7.55
CA ASP A 193 11.56 9.92 -7.30
C ASP A 193 12.75 10.00 -6.32
N PRO A 194 13.89 10.62 -6.70
CA PRO A 194 15.04 10.76 -5.80
C PRO A 194 14.73 11.53 -4.51
N GLU A 195 13.77 12.45 -4.53
CA GLU A 195 13.33 13.16 -3.32
C GLU A 195 12.62 12.23 -2.33
N ILE A 196 12.01 11.15 -2.83
CA ILE A 196 11.24 10.20 -2.02
C ILE A 196 12.11 9.04 -1.56
N ASN A 197 12.95 8.47 -2.43
CA ASN A 197 13.83 7.35 -2.07
C ASN A 197 15.11 7.76 -1.34
N HIS A 198 15.35 9.07 -1.18
CA HIS A 198 16.48 9.62 -0.43
C HIS A 198 17.87 9.21 -0.94
N GLY A 199 17.99 8.67 -2.15
CA GLY A 199 19.26 8.14 -2.66
C GLY A 199 19.64 6.76 -2.11
N ILE A 200 18.68 6.01 -1.58
CA ILE A 200 18.87 4.61 -1.16
C ILE A 200 19.44 3.72 -2.29
N PRO A 201 18.99 3.82 -3.56
CA PRO A 201 19.59 3.06 -4.66
C PRO A 201 21.10 3.26 -4.77
N GLU A 202 21.58 4.50 -4.68
CA GLU A 202 23.00 4.84 -4.76
C GLU A 202 23.79 4.28 -3.57
N VAL A 203 23.18 4.21 -2.38
CA VAL A 203 23.80 3.57 -1.22
C VAL A 203 23.98 2.07 -1.46
N ILE A 204 22.97 1.39 -2.01
CA ILE A 204 23.05 -0.04 -2.32
C ILE A 204 24.16 -0.31 -3.36
N VAL A 205 24.19 0.48 -4.44
CA VAL A 205 25.26 0.39 -5.46
C VAL A 205 26.64 0.66 -4.85
N GLY A 206 26.74 1.63 -3.93
CA GLY A 206 27.97 1.93 -3.20
C GLY A 206 28.44 0.82 -2.25
N LEU A 207 27.56 -0.12 -1.89
CA LEU A 207 27.90 -1.35 -1.15
C LEU A 207 28.27 -2.51 -2.10
N GLY A 208 28.32 -2.28 -3.42
CA GLY A 208 28.72 -3.31 -4.38
C GLY A 208 27.60 -4.27 -4.79
N MET A 209 26.35 -3.94 -4.49
CA MET A 209 25.18 -4.73 -4.88
C MET A 209 24.45 -4.11 -6.09
N ALA A 210 23.83 -4.95 -6.91
CA ALA A 210 22.91 -4.50 -7.95
C ALA A 210 21.57 -4.05 -7.35
N VAL A 211 20.86 -3.15 -8.02
CA VAL A 211 19.51 -2.70 -7.63
C VAL A 211 18.54 -3.05 -8.75
N LEU A 212 17.46 -3.74 -8.40
CA LEU A 212 16.38 -4.11 -9.30
C LEU A 212 15.04 -3.59 -8.76
N THR A 213 14.09 -3.34 -9.65
CA THR A 213 12.69 -3.03 -9.31
C THR A 213 11.85 -4.30 -9.33
N GLU A 214 10.73 -4.32 -8.63
CA GLU A 214 9.86 -5.49 -8.52
C GLU A 214 9.32 -5.94 -9.88
N ASP A 215 8.86 -4.99 -10.69
CA ASP A 215 8.31 -5.24 -12.03
C ASP A 215 9.33 -5.82 -13.02
N SER A 216 10.62 -5.68 -12.73
CA SER A 216 11.69 -6.26 -13.54
C SER A 216 11.94 -7.75 -13.28
N VAL A 217 11.50 -8.28 -12.12
CA VAL A 217 11.82 -9.64 -11.67
C VAL A 217 10.64 -10.61 -11.61
N ILE A 218 9.40 -10.11 -11.70
CA ILE A 218 8.17 -10.91 -11.55
C ILE A 218 7.94 -11.88 -12.71
N ASP A 219 7.50 -13.09 -12.36
CA ASP A 219 7.20 -14.19 -13.28
C ASP A 219 6.00 -15.06 -12.83
N ASP A 220 5.04 -14.46 -12.13
CA ASP A 220 3.73 -15.06 -11.76
C ASP A 220 3.83 -16.39 -10.97
N ARG A 221 4.82 -16.51 -10.08
CA ARG A 221 5.10 -17.73 -9.32
C ARG A 221 4.46 -17.78 -7.93
N LEU A 222 3.86 -16.68 -7.47
CA LEU A 222 3.29 -16.62 -6.12
C LEU A 222 2.14 -17.61 -5.96
N GLU A 223 2.28 -18.49 -4.98
CA GLU A 223 1.20 -19.37 -4.54
C GLU A 223 0.10 -18.57 -3.85
N ARG A 224 -1.15 -18.83 -4.26
CA ARG A 224 -2.37 -18.22 -3.72
C ARG A 224 -3.34 -19.31 -3.24
N PRO A 225 -4.22 -19.04 -2.27
CA PRO A 225 -4.56 -17.73 -1.68
C PRO A 225 -3.55 -17.23 -0.64
N LEU A 226 -3.50 -15.90 -0.47
CA LEU A 226 -2.75 -15.24 0.59
C LEU A 226 -3.62 -15.08 1.86
N ARG A 227 -3.02 -14.79 3.01
CA ARG A 227 -3.74 -14.47 4.25
C ARG A 227 -4.51 -13.16 4.13
N VAL A 228 -3.99 -12.21 3.36
CA VAL A 228 -4.65 -10.93 3.05
C VAL A 228 -5.31 -10.99 1.68
N ARG A 229 -6.39 -10.23 1.51
CA ARG A 229 -7.03 -10.10 0.20
C ARG A 229 -6.09 -9.40 -0.78
N ASP A 230 -5.80 -10.04 -1.91
CA ASP A 230 -4.85 -9.57 -2.92
C ASP A 230 -5.56 -8.64 -3.90
N GLN A 231 -5.84 -7.40 -3.47
CA GLN A 231 -6.72 -6.48 -4.22
C GLN A 231 -6.03 -5.22 -4.76
N TRP A 232 -4.77 -4.96 -4.40
CA TRP A 232 -4.05 -3.76 -4.80
C TRP A 232 -2.89 -4.08 -5.74
N THR A 233 -2.91 -3.54 -6.95
CA THR A 233 -1.99 -3.93 -8.04
C THR A 233 -0.51 -3.85 -7.66
N TYR A 234 -0.09 -2.76 -7.00
CA TYR A 234 1.32 -2.59 -6.62
C TYR A 234 1.73 -3.47 -5.44
N HIS A 235 0.77 -3.94 -4.64
CA HIS A 235 1.03 -4.92 -3.58
C HIS A 235 1.04 -6.34 -4.11
N SER A 236 0.16 -6.67 -5.06
CA SER A 236 0.23 -7.94 -5.80
C SER A 236 1.62 -8.09 -6.45
N ARG A 237 2.09 -7.01 -7.10
CA ARG A 237 3.46 -6.90 -7.64
C ARG A 237 4.53 -7.17 -6.57
N LEU A 238 4.40 -6.54 -5.41
CA LEU A 238 5.31 -6.70 -4.27
C LEU A 238 5.34 -8.16 -3.77
N TYR A 239 4.19 -8.83 -3.66
CA TYR A 239 4.11 -10.23 -3.23
C TYR A 239 4.75 -11.19 -4.23
N GLU A 240 4.52 -10.97 -5.53
CA GLU A 240 5.17 -11.75 -6.60
C GLU A 240 6.69 -11.59 -6.57
N ALA A 241 7.17 -10.36 -6.38
CA ALA A 241 8.59 -10.11 -6.23
C ALA A 241 9.17 -10.76 -4.96
N ALA A 242 8.42 -10.78 -3.86
CA ALA A 242 8.85 -11.45 -2.63
C ALA A 242 8.98 -12.97 -2.83
N ALA A 243 8.04 -13.59 -3.55
CA ALA A 243 8.12 -15.00 -3.91
C ALA A 243 9.33 -15.27 -4.82
N ARG A 244 9.60 -14.40 -5.80
CA ARG A 244 10.78 -14.49 -6.67
C ARG A 244 12.08 -14.42 -5.89
N VAL A 245 12.20 -13.45 -4.98
CA VAL A 245 13.41 -13.23 -4.17
C VAL A 245 13.68 -14.44 -3.27
N GLY A 246 12.67 -14.94 -2.55
CA GLY A 246 12.89 -16.06 -1.64
C GLY A 246 13.30 -17.38 -2.33
N ASP A 247 13.10 -17.51 -3.64
CA ASP A 247 13.53 -18.66 -4.43
C ASP A 247 14.93 -18.47 -5.07
N GLU A 248 15.55 -17.29 -4.95
CA GLU A 248 16.77 -16.91 -5.65
C GLU A 248 17.87 -16.50 -4.65
N PRO A 249 18.93 -17.30 -4.46
CA PRO A 249 19.94 -17.06 -3.42
C PRO A 249 20.79 -15.78 -3.65
N ASP A 250 20.82 -15.29 -4.89
CA ASP A 250 21.58 -14.11 -5.28
C ASP A 250 20.76 -12.81 -5.11
N LEU A 251 19.51 -12.91 -4.67
CA LEU A 251 18.61 -11.80 -4.43
C LEU A 251 18.27 -11.62 -2.97
N GLU A 252 18.02 -10.38 -2.58
CA GLU A 252 17.42 -10.01 -1.30
C GLU A 252 16.37 -8.93 -1.56
N MET A 253 15.38 -8.81 -0.67
CA MET A 253 14.36 -7.77 -0.77
C MET A 253 14.58 -6.69 0.28
N VAL A 254 14.52 -5.43 -0.17
CA VAL A 254 14.40 -4.27 0.72
C VAL A 254 13.11 -3.54 0.38
N GLN A 255 12.16 -3.54 1.31
CA GLN A 255 10.87 -2.88 1.13
C GLN A 255 10.91 -1.43 1.67
N LEU A 256 10.57 -0.47 0.82
CA LEU A 256 10.33 0.92 1.15
C LEU A 256 8.89 1.12 1.63
N ASN A 257 8.72 1.51 2.88
CA ASN A 257 7.42 1.86 3.46
C ASN A 257 7.35 3.36 3.68
N SER A 258 6.39 4.02 3.05
CA SER A 258 6.15 5.45 3.31
C SER A 258 5.37 5.65 4.59
N PHE A 259 5.82 6.58 5.44
CA PHE A 259 5.05 7.01 6.61
C PHE A 259 3.65 7.47 6.19
N GLY A 260 2.62 7.12 6.97
CA GLY A 260 1.22 7.39 6.65
C GLY A 260 0.64 6.53 5.52
N CYS A 261 1.35 5.49 5.05
CA CYS A 261 0.79 4.54 4.09
C CYS A 261 -0.09 3.49 4.79
N GLY A 262 -1.40 3.73 4.82
CA GLY A 262 -2.35 2.81 5.45
C GLY A 262 -2.39 1.40 4.84
N VAL A 263 -2.03 1.24 3.56
CA VAL A 263 -2.02 -0.09 2.92
C VAL A 263 -0.78 -0.90 3.33
N ASP A 264 0.36 -0.24 3.61
CA ASP A 264 1.56 -0.93 4.08
C ASP A 264 1.38 -1.52 5.48
N ALA A 265 0.46 -0.97 6.29
CA ALA A 265 0.12 -1.50 7.61
C ALA A 265 -0.46 -2.92 7.58
N ILE A 266 -0.98 -3.38 6.43
CA ILE A 266 -1.56 -4.71 6.25
C ILE A 266 -0.64 -5.60 5.41
N THR A 267 -0.03 -5.01 4.39
CA THR A 267 0.66 -5.76 3.33
C THR A 267 2.11 -6.08 3.66
N ALA A 268 2.77 -5.29 4.52
CA ALA A 268 4.13 -5.60 4.97
C ALA A 268 4.20 -6.96 5.70
N ASP A 269 3.22 -7.26 6.54
CA ASP A 269 3.14 -8.55 7.25
C ASP A 269 3.00 -9.73 6.28
N GLN A 270 2.31 -9.55 5.14
CA GLN A 270 2.18 -10.60 4.13
C GLN A 270 3.50 -10.83 3.37
N VAL A 271 4.23 -9.75 3.06
CA VAL A 271 5.57 -9.85 2.46
C VAL A 271 6.53 -10.56 3.40
N GLN A 272 6.49 -10.21 4.69
CA GLN A 272 7.28 -10.86 5.73
C GLN A 272 7.04 -12.36 5.73
N GLU A 273 5.77 -12.79 5.76
CA GLU A 273 5.37 -14.19 5.76
C GLU A 273 5.88 -14.96 4.52
N ILE A 274 5.84 -14.33 3.33
CA ILE A 274 6.32 -14.94 2.07
C ILE A 274 7.84 -15.18 2.10
N LEU A 275 8.61 -14.20 2.60
CA LEU A 275 10.07 -14.25 2.66
C LEU A 275 10.55 -15.19 3.77
N GLU A 276 10.03 -15.04 4.98
CA GLU A 276 10.41 -15.88 6.13
C GLU A 276 10.00 -17.34 5.91
N GLY A 277 8.88 -17.59 5.23
CA GLY A 277 8.46 -18.94 4.82
C GLY A 277 9.44 -19.63 3.87
N ARG A 278 10.30 -18.86 3.20
CA ARG A 278 11.39 -19.35 2.33
C ARG A 278 12.77 -19.31 3.01
N GLY A 279 12.82 -18.95 4.29
CA GLY A 279 14.06 -18.83 5.05
C GLY A 279 14.84 -17.54 4.78
N ASP A 280 14.21 -16.54 4.18
CA ASP A 280 14.79 -15.23 3.91
C ASP A 280 14.39 -14.18 4.97
N VAL A 281 15.07 -13.03 4.98
CA VAL A 281 14.87 -11.97 5.97
C VAL A 281 14.10 -10.80 5.36
N HIS A 282 13.00 -10.42 6.00
CA HIS A 282 12.26 -9.23 5.62
C HIS A 282 12.96 -7.95 6.09
N THR A 283 13.52 -7.18 5.16
CA THR A 283 14.13 -5.88 5.45
C THR A 283 13.22 -4.74 5.04
N VAL A 284 12.78 -3.92 6.01
CA VAL A 284 11.93 -2.75 5.78
C VAL A 284 12.69 -1.45 6.09
N LEU A 285 12.66 -0.51 5.15
CA LEU A 285 13.11 0.87 5.33
C LEU A 285 11.90 1.79 5.35
N LYS A 286 11.63 2.40 6.51
CA LYS A 286 10.62 3.45 6.60
C LYS A 286 11.19 4.75 6.06
N ILE A 287 10.46 5.39 5.15
CA ILE A 287 10.81 6.65 4.50
C ILE A 287 9.72 7.69 4.77
N ASP A 288 10.14 8.94 4.89
CA ASP A 288 9.26 10.08 5.12
C ASP A 288 9.86 11.34 4.45
N GLU A 289 9.29 12.52 4.72
CA GLU A 289 9.82 13.81 4.26
C GLU A 289 11.24 14.11 4.77
N VAL A 290 11.61 13.58 5.94
CA VAL A 290 12.96 13.73 6.50
C VAL A 290 13.87 12.60 6.03
N SER A 291 14.95 12.98 5.34
CA SER A 291 15.99 12.03 4.91
C SER A 291 16.82 11.53 6.09
N ASN A 292 16.85 10.21 6.30
CA ASN A 292 17.73 9.55 7.28
C ASN A 292 18.59 8.45 6.63
N LEU A 293 19.43 8.87 5.69
CA LEU A 293 20.36 7.98 4.99
C LEU A 293 21.34 7.25 5.93
N GLY A 294 21.66 7.80 7.10
CA GLY A 294 22.52 7.15 8.08
C GLY A 294 21.93 5.85 8.60
N ALA A 295 20.66 5.89 9.03
CA ALA A 295 19.94 4.70 9.49
C ALA A 295 19.76 3.67 8.35
N ALA A 296 19.40 4.13 7.15
CA ALA A 296 19.27 3.26 5.97
C ALA A 296 20.59 2.54 5.65
N ARG A 297 21.71 3.28 5.62
CA ARG A 297 23.05 2.70 5.37
C ARG A 297 23.43 1.65 6.41
N ILE A 298 23.15 1.89 7.69
CA ILE A 298 23.44 0.91 8.75
C ILE A 298 22.63 -0.37 8.52
N ARG A 299 21.32 -0.25 8.24
CA ARG A 299 20.46 -1.42 7.97
C ARG A 299 20.92 -2.20 6.75
N LEU A 300 21.29 -1.52 5.66
CA LEU A 300 21.78 -2.18 4.44
C LEU A 300 23.12 -2.91 4.67
N ARG A 301 24.03 -2.35 5.48
CA ARG A 301 25.27 -3.04 5.87
C ARG A 301 25.00 -4.24 6.77
N SER A 302 24.04 -4.13 7.69
CA SER A 302 23.63 -5.25 8.53
C SER A 302 23.01 -6.38 7.70
N LEU A 303 22.21 -6.04 6.69
CA LEU A 303 21.67 -7.01 5.73
C LEU A 303 22.82 -7.72 4.99
N GLU A 304 23.74 -6.96 4.38
CA GLU A 304 24.91 -7.51 3.68
C GLU A 304 25.71 -8.49 4.57
N ALA A 305 26.00 -8.11 5.82
CA ALA A 305 26.70 -8.96 6.77
C ALA A 305 25.91 -10.22 7.14
N ALA A 306 24.61 -10.08 7.44
CA ALA A 306 23.73 -11.20 7.77
C ALA A 306 23.68 -12.22 6.63
N VAL A 307 23.67 -11.77 5.38
CA VAL A 307 23.68 -12.72 4.27
C VAL A 307 25.04 -13.36 4.05
N ALA A 308 26.12 -12.61 4.20
CA ALA A 308 27.47 -13.19 4.12
C ALA A 308 27.64 -14.33 5.15
N GLU A 309 27.06 -14.19 6.35
CA GLU A 309 27.01 -15.26 7.35
C GLU A 309 26.14 -16.44 6.94
N ARG A 310 24.96 -16.22 6.34
CA ARG A 310 24.10 -17.31 5.82
C ARG A 310 24.78 -18.11 4.70
N CYS A 311 25.56 -17.44 3.86
CA CYS A 311 26.31 -18.07 2.77
C CYS A 311 27.62 -18.71 3.22
N ALA A 312 28.12 -18.38 4.43
CA ALA A 312 29.33 -19.00 4.96
C ALA A 312 29.06 -20.48 5.27
N PRO A 313 29.94 -21.41 4.87
CA PRO A 313 29.77 -22.82 5.21
C PRO A 313 29.77 -22.97 6.74
N ALA A 314 28.80 -23.73 7.26
CA ALA A 314 28.68 -23.97 8.70
C ALA A 314 30.03 -24.42 9.28
N PRO A 315 30.45 -23.88 10.45
CA PRO A 315 31.68 -24.30 11.10
C PRO A 315 31.65 -25.81 11.32
N ARG A 316 32.75 -26.49 11.00
CA ARG A 316 32.89 -27.94 11.21
C ARG A 316 32.59 -28.25 12.67
N ALA A 317 31.86 -29.33 12.92
CA ALA A 317 31.35 -29.77 14.23
C ALA A 317 32.37 -29.84 15.39
N ALA A 318 33.66 -29.62 15.14
CA ALA A 318 34.70 -29.53 16.16
C ALA A 318 34.72 -28.18 16.93
N GLU A 319 34.12 -27.11 16.43
CA GLU A 319 34.13 -25.80 17.11
C GLU A 319 32.91 -25.59 18.04
N ALA A 320 31.86 -26.39 17.88
CA ALA A 320 30.63 -26.30 18.68
C ALA A 320 30.77 -26.87 20.11
N GLU A 321 31.78 -27.69 20.38
CA GLU A 321 32.07 -28.20 21.74
C GLU A 321 32.76 -27.16 22.63
N ALA A 322 33.55 -26.24 22.05
CA ALA A 322 34.29 -25.24 22.83
C ALA A 322 33.40 -24.12 23.43
N VAL A 323 32.24 -23.85 22.83
CA VAL A 323 31.31 -22.79 23.30
C VAL A 323 30.35 -23.31 24.38
N ARG A 324 30.09 -24.62 24.41
CA ARG A 324 29.19 -25.25 25.40
C ARG A 324 29.81 -25.37 26.79
N GLU A 325 31.14 -25.42 26.91
CA GLU A 325 31.82 -25.47 28.21
C GLU A 325 31.96 -24.08 28.87
N GLY A 326 31.79 -22.97 28.13
CA GLY A 326 32.00 -21.62 28.65
C GLY A 326 30.78 -20.94 29.29
N THR A 327 29.56 -21.43 29.05
CA THR A 327 28.31 -20.72 29.43
C THR A 327 27.56 -21.34 30.62
N ALA A 328 28.06 -22.45 31.18
CA ALA A 328 27.44 -23.13 32.32
C ALA A 328 27.72 -22.46 33.70
N SER A 329 28.51 -21.37 33.76
CA SER A 329 28.95 -20.77 35.02
C SER A 329 28.18 -19.51 35.47
N GLU A 330 27.26 -18.95 34.68
CA GLU A 330 26.63 -17.65 35.00
C GLU A 330 25.12 -17.69 35.29
N ALA A 331 24.48 -18.86 35.30
CA ALA A 331 23.03 -18.99 35.50
C ALA A 331 22.58 -19.32 36.94
N ALA A 332 23.45 -19.16 37.94
CA ALA A 332 23.13 -19.41 39.35
C ALA A 332 23.24 -18.12 40.18
N GLY A 333 22.25 -17.25 40.06
CA GLY A 333 22.16 -16.08 40.93
C GLY A 333 21.27 -14.98 40.35
N ARG A 334 19.94 -15.16 40.44
CA ARG A 334 18.91 -14.11 40.55
C ARG A 334 17.50 -14.72 40.45
N GLU A 335 17.15 -15.52 41.45
CA GLU A 335 15.76 -15.71 41.86
C GLU A 335 15.70 -15.24 43.32
N GLU A 336 15.34 -13.97 43.51
CA GLU A 336 14.81 -13.38 44.76
C GLU A 336 14.78 -11.85 44.60
N ALA A 337 13.62 -11.30 44.23
CA ALA A 337 13.12 -10.01 44.71
C ALA A 337 11.80 -9.62 44.01
N GLU A 338 10.90 -9.04 44.79
CA GLU A 338 9.72 -8.24 44.39
C GLU A 338 8.38 -8.96 44.20
N ALA A 339 7.91 -9.53 45.30
CA ALA A 339 6.54 -9.35 45.75
C ALA A 339 6.52 -8.44 46.99
N ALA A 340 6.06 -7.18 46.86
CA ALA A 340 5.39 -6.41 47.92
C ALA A 340 5.12 -4.97 47.47
N ALA A 341 3.86 -4.55 47.60
CA ALA A 341 3.36 -3.21 47.97
C ALA A 341 2.16 -2.77 47.10
N ARG A 342 0.96 -3.17 47.55
CA ARG A 342 -0.28 -2.43 47.35
C ARG A 342 -0.49 -1.55 48.58
N GLU A 343 -0.86 -0.28 48.38
CA GLU A 343 -2.01 0.41 48.99
C GLU A 343 -1.92 1.93 48.79
N GLY A 344 -3.07 2.57 48.52
CA GLY A 344 -3.18 4.04 48.40
C GLY A 344 -4.47 4.55 47.73
N THR A 345 -5.57 4.50 48.48
CA THR A 345 -6.73 5.43 48.62
C THR A 345 -7.29 6.31 47.48
N ALA A 346 -8.62 6.47 47.56
CA ALA A 346 -9.58 7.16 46.66
C ALA A 346 -9.64 8.70 46.76
N SER A 347 -10.20 9.38 45.73
CA SER A 347 -11.17 10.50 45.88
C SER A 347 -11.78 11.01 44.55
N GLU A 348 -13.13 11.14 44.55
CA GLU A 348 -14.01 12.20 43.94
C GLU A 348 -14.11 12.40 42.39
N ALA A 349 -15.30 12.24 41.75
CA ALA A 349 -16.48 13.14 41.63
C ALA A 349 -16.23 14.36 40.70
N ALA A 350 -17.07 14.84 39.77
CA ALA A 350 -18.42 14.60 39.24
C ALA A 350 -18.62 15.46 37.94
N ALA A 351 -19.85 15.46 37.39
CA ALA A 351 -20.45 16.39 36.41
C ALA A 351 -20.34 16.06 34.90
N GLN A 352 -21.28 16.42 34.02
CA GLN A 352 -22.75 16.45 33.96
C GLN A 352 -23.09 16.82 32.50
N GLU A 353 -24.20 16.31 31.94
CA GLU A 353 -25.08 16.89 30.89
C GLU A 353 -24.46 17.39 29.55
N GLY A 354 -24.96 17.13 28.34
CA GLY A 354 -26.30 16.84 27.85
C GLY A 354 -26.66 17.87 26.76
N ALA A 355 -26.88 17.46 25.50
CA ALA A 355 -27.67 18.21 24.51
C ALA A 355 -27.82 17.41 23.19
N ALA A 356 -29.06 17.15 22.79
CA ALA A 356 -29.50 17.01 21.39
C ALA A 356 -30.11 18.37 20.96
N PRO A 357 -30.67 18.59 19.74
CA PRO A 357 -30.79 17.73 18.55
C PRO A 357 -30.47 18.47 17.22
N ALA A 358 -30.66 17.84 16.05
CA ALA A 358 -31.49 18.37 14.95
C ALA A 358 -31.45 17.50 13.67
N SER A 359 -32.67 17.33 13.13
CA SER A 359 -33.14 16.77 11.86
C SER A 359 -32.34 17.08 10.58
N SER A 360 -32.31 16.15 9.61
CA SER A 360 -32.78 16.41 8.23
C SER A 360 -32.81 15.16 7.31
N THR A 361 -34.01 14.91 6.78
CA THR A 361 -34.43 14.43 5.44
C THR A 361 -33.79 13.20 4.75
N ALA A 362 -34.69 12.37 4.22
CA ALA A 362 -34.47 11.09 3.56
C ALA A 362 -33.98 11.21 2.11
N LEU A 363 -32.99 10.39 1.74
CA LEU A 363 -32.61 10.07 0.36
C LEU A 363 -33.17 8.68 0.01
N VAL A 364 -33.84 8.61 -1.14
CA VAL A 364 -34.51 7.41 -1.66
C VAL A 364 -33.46 6.49 -2.30
N SER A 365 -33.34 5.26 -1.79
CA SER A 365 -32.48 4.21 -2.37
C SER A 365 -33.26 3.40 -3.40
N ALA A 366 -32.81 3.40 -4.65
CA ALA A 366 -33.16 2.34 -5.59
C ALA A 366 -32.48 1.03 -5.13
N ALA A 367 -33.19 -0.10 -5.21
CA ALA A 367 -32.71 -1.40 -4.77
C ALA A 367 -31.71 -1.99 -5.79
N VAL A 368 -30.53 -2.38 -5.31
CA VAL A 368 -29.55 -3.18 -6.06
C VAL A 368 -29.91 -4.65 -5.84
N ASP A 369 -30.03 -5.42 -6.92
CA ASP A 369 -30.32 -6.85 -6.90
C ASP A 369 -29.07 -7.64 -6.46
N THR A 370 -29.14 -8.30 -5.31
CA THR A 370 -28.03 -9.02 -4.67
C THR A 370 -28.01 -10.51 -5.00
N ALA A 371 -28.87 -10.99 -5.90
CA ALA A 371 -29.06 -12.43 -6.14
C ALA A 371 -27.91 -13.12 -6.92
N LEU A 372 -26.93 -12.39 -7.45
CA LEU A 372 -25.87 -12.93 -8.33
C LEU A 372 -24.46 -13.00 -7.72
N HIS A 373 -24.26 -12.66 -6.43
CA HIS A 373 -22.94 -12.73 -5.82
C HIS A 373 -22.74 -14.02 -5.02
N GLU A 374 -21.71 -14.80 -5.38
CA GLU A 374 -21.16 -15.83 -4.50
C GLU A 374 -20.84 -15.22 -3.13
N ASP A 375 -21.21 -15.90 -2.04
CA ASP A 375 -20.98 -15.43 -0.68
C ASP A 375 -19.47 -15.27 -0.42
N PRO A 376 -18.95 -14.03 -0.32
CA PRO A 376 -17.52 -13.78 -0.17
C PRO A 376 -16.96 -14.39 1.11
N ALA A 377 -17.79 -14.56 2.16
CA ALA A 377 -17.38 -15.17 3.41
C ALA A 377 -17.16 -16.68 3.25
N SER A 378 -17.99 -17.34 2.43
CA SER A 378 -17.86 -18.76 2.10
C SER A 378 -16.67 -19.05 1.17
N ALA A 379 -16.29 -18.09 0.32
CA ALA A 379 -15.05 -18.15 -0.48
C ALA A 379 -13.81 -17.97 0.41
N ALA A 380 -13.78 -16.90 1.21
CA ALA A 380 -12.69 -16.62 2.15
C ALA A 380 -12.46 -17.77 3.16
N ALA A 381 -13.52 -18.37 3.70
CA ALA A 381 -13.40 -19.52 4.61
C ALA A 381 -12.86 -20.80 3.93
N ARG A 382 -13.08 -20.98 2.61
CA ARG A 382 -12.50 -22.08 1.85
C ARG A 382 -11.02 -21.82 1.53
N GLU A 383 -10.68 -20.56 1.24
CA GLU A 383 -9.33 -20.09 0.99
C GLU A 383 -8.44 -20.17 2.25
N GLU A 384 -8.92 -19.75 3.42
CA GLU A 384 -8.21 -19.89 4.71
C GLU A 384 -7.91 -21.37 5.03
N ARG A 385 -8.84 -22.29 4.72
CA ARG A 385 -8.63 -23.74 4.88
C ARG A 385 -7.63 -24.32 3.89
N ALA A 386 -7.46 -23.70 2.72
CA ALA A 386 -6.47 -24.10 1.72
C ALA A 386 -5.06 -23.61 2.12
N GLY A 387 -4.92 -22.34 2.54
CA GLY A 387 -3.64 -21.80 3.01
C GLY A 387 -3.13 -22.45 4.30
N ALA A 388 -4.03 -22.93 5.17
CA ALA A 388 -3.62 -23.73 6.33
C ALA A 388 -3.06 -25.11 5.96
N ARG A 389 -3.45 -25.71 4.83
CA ARG A 389 -2.84 -26.95 4.33
C ARG A 389 -1.44 -26.73 3.79
N ALA A 390 -1.14 -25.51 3.33
CA ALA A 390 0.20 -25.08 2.92
C ALA A 390 1.10 -24.72 4.11
N GLY A 391 0.58 -24.72 5.35
CA GLY A 391 1.38 -24.50 6.57
C GLY A 391 1.68 -23.03 6.89
N HIS A 392 1.08 -22.08 6.16
CA HIS A 392 1.37 -20.64 6.29
C HIS A 392 0.28 -19.85 7.02
N ILE A 393 -0.89 -20.44 7.29
CA ILE A 393 -2.04 -19.74 7.89
C ILE A 393 -2.61 -20.52 9.08
N GLU A 394 -2.78 -19.87 10.23
CA GLU A 394 -3.66 -20.38 11.30
C GLU A 394 -5.14 -20.24 10.88
N VAL A 395 -5.85 -21.37 10.80
CA VAL A 395 -7.28 -21.38 10.41
C VAL A 395 -8.10 -20.61 11.44
N ARG A 396 -8.69 -19.48 11.02
CA ARG A 396 -9.70 -18.80 11.84
C ARG A 396 -10.99 -19.60 11.82
N ALA A 397 -11.65 -19.68 12.99
CA ALA A 397 -12.93 -20.34 13.08
C ALA A 397 -13.99 -19.55 12.27
N SER A 398 -14.46 -20.13 11.17
CA SER A 398 -15.55 -19.54 10.38
C SER A 398 -16.88 -19.69 11.13
N PHE A 399 -17.70 -18.65 11.13
CA PHE A 399 -19.05 -18.72 11.71
C PHE A 399 -19.96 -19.62 10.85
N THR A 400 -20.52 -20.69 11.42
CA THR A 400 -21.30 -21.67 10.66
C THR A 400 -22.80 -21.58 10.93
N LYS A 401 -23.61 -22.28 10.10
CA LYS A 401 -25.05 -22.38 10.31
C LYS A 401 -25.38 -23.09 11.63
N GLU A 402 -24.59 -24.11 11.99
CA GLU A 402 -24.73 -24.82 13.25
C GLU A 402 -24.43 -23.91 14.44
N MET A 403 -23.44 -23.01 14.33
CA MET A 403 -23.16 -22.00 15.37
C MET A 403 -24.30 -20.99 15.50
N ARG A 404 -24.93 -20.59 14.39
CA ARG A 404 -26.13 -19.76 14.40
C ARG A 404 -27.29 -20.47 15.11
N GLU A 405 -27.56 -21.73 14.77
CA GLU A 405 -28.61 -22.54 15.38
C GLU A 405 -28.35 -22.81 16.86
N ALA A 406 -27.09 -22.98 17.25
CA ALA A 406 -26.64 -23.11 18.63
C ALA A 406 -26.68 -21.80 19.42
N GLY A 407 -27.05 -20.67 18.79
CA GLY A 407 -27.26 -19.39 19.45
C GLY A 407 -25.99 -18.61 19.80
N TYR A 408 -24.89 -18.83 19.07
CA TYR A 408 -23.64 -18.08 19.26
C TYR A 408 -23.86 -16.58 19.08
N GLU A 409 -23.18 -15.79 19.92
CA GLU A 409 -23.23 -14.33 19.89
C GLU A 409 -22.03 -13.78 19.09
N ILE A 410 -22.33 -12.98 18.06
CA ILE A 410 -21.35 -12.28 17.24
C ILE A 410 -21.03 -10.95 17.93
N LEU A 411 -19.77 -10.75 18.30
CA LEU A 411 -19.30 -9.48 18.83
C LEU A 411 -18.95 -8.55 17.67
N ALA A 412 -19.61 -7.40 17.58
CA ALA A 412 -19.33 -6.39 16.57
C ALA A 412 -18.73 -5.13 17.21
N PRO A 413 -17.60 -4.59 16.72
CA PRO A 413 -17.12 -3.29 17.16
C PRO A 413 -18.09 -2.19 16.74
N GLN A 414 -18.20 -1.13 17.55
CA GLN A 414 -18.96 0.06 17.18
C GLN A 414 -18.18 0.88 16.14
N MET A 415 -18.42 0.61 14.85
CA MET A 415 -17.77 1.34 13.76
C MET A 415 -18.48 2.64 13.38
N SER A 416 -19.80 2.73 13.63
CA SER A 416 -20.59 3.94 13.34
C SER A 416 -21.90 3.90 14.13
N PRO A 417 -22.06 4.77 15.14
CA PRO A 417 -23.30 4.82 15.92
C PRO A 417 -24.54 5.05 15.07
N ILE A 418 -24.41 5.74 13.93
CA ILE A 418 -25.52 6.01 13.02
C ILE A 418 -25.89 4.76 12.23
N HIS A 419 -24.91 4.08 11.62
CA HIS A 419 -25.17 2.90 10.79
C HIS A 419 -25.65 1.71 11.62
N PHE A 420 -25.08 1.49 12.81
CA PHE A 420 -25.44 0.35 13.65
C PHE A 420 -26.83 0.44 14.29
N ARG A 421 -27.43 1.64 14.36
CA ARG A 421 -28.86 1.78 14.73
C ARG A 421 -29.80 1.09 13.75
N PHE A 422 -29.39 0.93 12.50
CA PHE A 422 -30.13 0.19 11.48
C PHE A 422 -29.62 -1.25 11.34
N LEU A 423 -28.31 -1.45 11.30
CA LEU A 423 -27.70 -2.76 11.07
C LEU A 423 -27.99 -3.76 12.19
N ALA A 424 -27.94 -3.35 13.46
CA ALA A 424 -28.16 -4.29 14.57
C ALA A 424 -29.59 -4.90 14.56
N PRO A 425 -30.67 -4.12 14.42
CA PRO A 425 -32.02 -4.68 14.23
C PRO A 425 -32.16 -5.57 12.98
N LEU A 426 -31.50 -5.20 11.87
CA LEU A 426 -31.52 -5.98 10.64
C LEU A 426 -30.87 -7.36 10.84
N LEU A 427 -29.69 -7.40 11.45
CA LEU A 427 -28.97 -8.64 11.74
C LEU A 427 -29.76 -9.53 12.71
N ALA A 428 -30.38 -8.92 13.74
CA ALA A 428 -31.27 -9.62 14.66
C ALA A 428 -32.47 -10.26 13.93
N ARG A 429 -33.11 -9.53 13.02
CA ARG A 429 -34.23 -10.04 12.21
C ARG A 429 -33.82 -11.14 11.25
N SER A 430 -32.56 -11.11 10.77
CA SER A 430 -31.96 -12.19 9.99
C SER A 430 -31.57 -13.41 10.83
N GLY A 431 -31.88 -13.42 12.14
CA GLY A 431 -31.60 -14.52 13.06
C GLY A 431 -30.14 -14.62 13.49
N LEU A 432 -29.39 -13.52 13.42
CA LEU A 432 -28.04 -13.41 13.94
C LEU A 432 -28.06 -12.66 15.28
N ARG A 433 -27.46 -13.25 16.32
CA ARG A 433 -27.35 -12.61 17.62
C ARG A 433 -26.08 -11.74 17.65
N VAL A 434 -26.24 -10.44 17.44
CA VAL A 434 -25.10 -9.51 17.38
C VAL A 434 -25.09 -8.62 18.63
N ARG A 435 -23.96 -8.61 19.34
CA ARG A 435 -23.71 -7.70 20.46
C ARG A 435 -22.73 -6.63 20.01
N LEU A 436 -23.22 -5.40 20.03
CA LEU A 436 -22.40 -4.23 19.70
C LEU A 436 -21.54 -3.83 20.90
N LEU A 437 -20.26 -3.66 20.67
CA LEU A 437 -19.30 -3.18 21.65
C LEU A 437 -19.31 -1.64 21.65
N GLU A 438 -20.31 -1.05 22.30
CA GLU A 438 -20.58 0.40 22.25
C GLU A 438 -19.57 1.27 22.98
N ARG A 439 -18.82 0.71 23.93
CA ARG A 439 -17.93 1.46 24.82
C ARG A 439 -16.52 0.90 24.78
N THR A 440 -15.58 1.77 24.47
CA THR A 440 -14.14 1.52 24.59
C THR A 440 -13.66 2.11 25.92
N SER A 441 -12.89 1.33 26.69
CA SER A 441 -12.24 1.80 27.91
C SER A 441 -10.81 2.23 27.62
N ARG A 442 -10.19 3.03 28.49
CA ARG A 442 -8.75 3.35 28.39
C ARG A 442 -7.88 2.10 28.29
N ARG A 443 -8.22 1.04 29.04
CA ARG A 443 -7.52 -0.25 28.98
C ARG A 443 -7.67 -0.93 27.62
N SER A 444 -8.85 -0.81 27.00
CA SER A 444 -9.10 -1.31 25.64
C SER A 444 -8.20 -0.60 24.64
N THR A 445 -8.10 0.74 24.74
CA THR A 445 -7.21 1.55 23.91
C THR A 445 -5.74 1.20 24.12
N GLU A 446 -5.28 1.11 25.37
CA GLU A 446 -3.91 0.70 25.71
C GLU A 446 -3.58 -0.72 25.27
N THR A 447 -4.57 -1.61 25.20
CA THR A 447 -4.40 -2.97 24.68
C THR A 447 -4.30 -2.93 23.15
N GLY A 448 -5.19 -2.22 22.47
CA GLY A 448 -5.17 -2.09 21.02
C GLY A 448 -3.88 -1.42 20.51
N LEU A 449 -3.38 -0.39 21.22
CA LEU A 449 -2.10 0.26 20.92
C LEU A 449 -0.89 -0.69 20.89
N LYS A 450 -0.97 -1.87 21.51
CA LYS A 450 0.10 -2.89 21.44
C LYS A 450 0.14 -3.62 20.09
N TYR A 451 -0.96 -3.60 19.35
CA TYR A 451 -1.17 -4.36 18.12
C TYR A 451 -1.44 -3.48 16.90
N VAL A 452 -1.69 -2.18 17.12
CA VAL A 452 -1.94 -1.21 16.05
C VAL A 452 -0.61 -0.75 15.48
N ASN A 453 -0.47 -0.87 14.16
CA ASN A 453 0.66 -0.28 13.46
C ASN A 453 0.52 1.26 13.54
N ASN A 454 1.62 1.94 13.88
CA ASN A 454 1.68 3.39 14.11
C ASN A 454 1.17 4.25 12.95
N ASP A 455 0.99 3.67 11.77
CA ASP A 455 0.46 4.31 10.57
C ASP A 455 -1.09 4.25 10.46
N SER A 456 -1.79 3.73 11.49
CA SER A 456 -3.26 3.70 11.55
C SER A 456 -3.84 4.95 12.22
N CYS A 457 -4.90 5.52 11.64
CA CYS A 457 -5.60 6.67 12.23
C CYS A 457 -6.17 6.35 13.62
N TYR A 458 -6.07 7.29 14.56
CA TYR A 458 -6.83 7.21 15.81
C TYR A 458 -8.22 7.86 15.60
N PRO A 459 -9.35 7.22 15.95
CA PRO A 459 -9.51 5.97 16.70
C PRO A 459 -9.85 4.78 15.79
N ALA A 460 -8.83 4.11 15.23
CA ALA A 460 -8.95 2.73 14.74
C ALA A 460 -8.82 1.70 15.89
N ILE A 461 -8.83 2.16 17.15
CA ILE A 461 -8.50 1.42 18.39
C ILE A 461 -9.73 1.23 19.27
#